data_AF-A0A2G1YHB2-F1
#
_entry.id   AF-A0A2G1YHB2-F1
#
_cell.length_a   1.000
_cell.length_b   1.000
_cell.length_c   1.000
_cell.angle_alpha   90.00
_cell.angle_beta   90.00
_cell.angle_gamma   90.00
#
_symmetry.space_group_name_H-M   'P 1'
#
loop_
_entity.id
_entity.type
_entity.pdbx_description
1 polymer ?
#
loop_
_entity_poly.entity_id
_entity_poly.type
_entity_poly.pdbx_seq_one_letter_code
_entity_poly.pdbx_strand_id
1 'polypeptide(L)' 'MADLYAKVLTSERRALWAECRLKGLARDTPQRLRIVEIDALLAAHKAKQDGAKQDGAKQAEPPQD' A
#
# COMPACT_ATOMS: atom_id res chain seq x y z
N MET A 1 4.89 12.57 -10.01
CA MET A 1 3.64 11.90 -10.46
C MET A 1 3.11 11.07 -9.30
N ALA A 2 1.79 11.04 -9.11
CA ALA A 2 1.20 10.21 -8.07
C ALA A 2 1.38 8.72 -8.39
N ASP A 3 1.69 7.92 -7.38
CA ASP A 3 1.94 6.49 -7.56
C ASP A 3 0.69 5.77 -8.10
N LEU A 4 0.73 5.40 -9.38
CA LEU A 4 -0.39 4.74 -10.06
C LEU A 4 -0.65 3.35 -9.47
N TYR A 5 0.39 2.66 -8.99
CA TYR A 5 0.26 1.34 -8.37
C TYR A 5 -0.50 1.42 -7.04
N ALA A 6 -0.09 2.33 -6.15
CA ALA A 6 -0.77 2.53 -4.87
C ALA A 6 -2.24 2.98 -5.05
N LYS A 7 -2.52 3.78 -6.07
CA LYS A 7 -3.89 4.22 -6.40
C LYS A 7 -4.79 3.05 -6.82
N VAL A 8 -4.31 2.19 -7.70
CA VAL A 8 -5.06 1.01 -8.19
C VAL A 8 -5.40 0.08 -7.01
N LEU A 9 -4.40 -0.25 -6.19
CA LEU A 9 -4.60 -1.08 -5.00
C LEU A 9 -5.61 -0.47 -4.02
N THR A 10 -5.53 0.84 -3.79
CA THR A 10 -6.48 1.54 -2.91
C THR A 10 -7.90 1.50 -3.46
N SER A 11 -8.10 1.64 -4.77
CA SER A 11 -9.41 1.52 -5.40
C SER A 11 -9.98 0.10 -5.32
N GLU A 12 -9.15 -0.93 -5.56
CA GLU A 12 -9.55 -2.34 -5.47
C GLU A 12 -9.98 -2.68 -4.03
N ARG A 13 -9.19 -2.27 -3.03
CA ARG A 13 -9.52 -2.44 -1.61
C ARG A 13 -10.89 -1.84 -1.27
N ARG A 14 -11.16 -0.61 -1.71
CA ARG A 14 -12.43 0.09 -1.45
C ARG A 14 -13.62 -0.63 -2.07
N ALA A 15 -13.48 -1.10 -3.32
CA ALA A 15 -14.53 -1.84 -4.01
C ALA A 15 -14.84 -3.17 -3.28
N LEU A 16 -13.81 -3.92 -2.89
CA LEU A 16 -13.97 -5.18 -2.15
C LEU A 16 -14.61 -4.97 -0.78
N TRP A 17 -14.25 -3.89 -0.06
CA TRP A 17 -14.90 -3.53 1.20
C TRP A 17 -16.38 -3.22 1.03
N ALA A 18 -16.74 -2.47 -0.02
CA ALA A 18 -18.13 -2.16 -0.35
C ALA A 18 -18.92 -3.43 -0.69
N GLU A 19 -18.35 -4.32 -1.51
CA GLU A 19 -18.96 -5.60 -1.85
C GLU A 19 -19.16 -6.49 -0.62
N CYS A 20 -18.13 -6.65 0.21
CA CYS A 20 -18.22 -7.45 1.44
C CYS A 20 -19.31 -6.94 2.38
N ARG A 21 -19.44 -5.61 2.51
CA ARG A 21 -20.46 -4.98 3.35
C ARG A 21 -21.86 -5.13 2.77
N LEU A 22 -22.01 -4.94 1.46
CA LEU A 22 -23.30 -5.01 0.78
C LEU A 22 -23.85 -6.43 0.77
N LYS A 23 -22.99 -7.42 0.53
CA LYS A 23 -23.37 -8.84 0.45
C LYS A 23 -23.32 -9.57 1.81
N GLY A 24 -22.87 -8.91 2.87
CA GLY A 24 -22.72 -9.54 4.19
C GLY A 24 -21.74 -10.72 4.21
N LEU A 25 -20.64 -10.62 3.45
CA LEU A 25 -19.69 -11.73 3.29
C LEU A 25 -18.97 -12.07 4.61
N ALA A 26 -18.82 -13.38 4.84
CA ALA A 26 -18.05 -13.94 5.95
C ALA A 26 -16.56 -13.54 5.88
N ARG A 27 -15.81 -13.79 6.96
CA ARG A 27 -14.42 -13.33 7.10
C ARG A 27 -13.40 -14.12 6.28
N ASP A 28 -13.75 -15.35 5.96
CA ASP A 28 -12.96 -16.37 5.27
C ASP A 28 -13.18 -16.36 3.74
N THR A 29 -13.94 -15.40 3.22
CA THR A 29 -14.16 -15.30 1.79
C THR A 29 -12.91 -14.82 1.03
N PRO A 30 -12.76 -15.21 -0.25
CA PRO A 30 -11.66 -14.73 -1.08
C PRO A 30 -11.54 -13.20 -1.14
N GLN A 31 -12.66 -12.47 -1.09
CA GLN A 31 -12.68 -11.01 -1.08
C GLN A 31 -11.99 -10.44 0.17
N ARG A 32 -12.25 -11.03 1.35
CA ARG A 32 -11.62 -10.60 2.61
C ARG A 32 -10.13 -10.94 2.64
N LEU A 33 -9.76 -12.11 2.13
CA LEU A 33 -8.36 -12.51 1.98
C LEU A 33 -7.60 -11.55 1.05
N ARG A 34 -8.23 -11.18 -0.08
CA ARG A 34 -7.66 -10.21 -1.02
C ARG A 34 -7.48 -8.82 -0.41
N ILE A 35 -8.41 -8.35 0.42
CA ILE A 35 -8.26 -7.09 1.16
C ILE A 35 -7.00 -7.12 2.05
N VAL A 36 -6.76 -8.22 2.76
CA VAL A 36 -5.56 -8.38 3.62
C VAL A 36 -4.28 -8.37 2.80
N GLU A 37 -4.28 -9.03 1.66
CA GLU A 37 -3.15 -9.01 0.72
C GLU A 37 -2.86 -7.59 0.21
N ILE A 38 -3.90 -6.84 -0.19
CA ILE A 38 -3.75 -5.46 -0.64
C ILE A 38 -3.20 -4.56 0.48
N ASP A 39 -3.64 -4.77 1.73
CA ASP A 39 -3.11 -4.04 2.88
C ASP A 39 -1.62 -4.29 3.09
N ALA A 40 -1.17 -5.54 2.94
CA ALA A 40 0.25 -5.88 3.00
C ALA A 40 1.05 -5.25 1.84
N LEU A 41 0.53 -5.27 0.61
CA LEU A 41 1.17 -4.65 -0.54
C LEU A 41 1.32 -3.14 -0.39
N LEU A 42 0.28 -2.45 0.09
CA LEU A 42 0.32 -1.02 0.35
C LEU A 42 1.34 -0.67 1.46
N ALA A 43 1.40 -1.48 2.53
CA ALA A 43 2.38 -1.28 3.59
C ALA A 43 3.82 -1.47 3.10
N ALA A 44 4.08 -2.53 2.34
CA ALA A 44 5.39 -2.80 1.74
C ALA A 44 5.81 -1.70 0.76
N HIS A 45 4.87 -1.21 -0.05
CA HIS A 45 5.11 -0.11 -0.98
C HIS A 45 5.46 1.19 -0.24
N LYS A 46 4.71 1.52 0.82
CA LYS A 46 4.99 2.70 1.66
C LYS A 46 6.37 2.61 2.32
N ALA A 47 6.71 1.45 2.90
CA ALA A 47 8.02 1.24 3.53
C ALA A 47 9.18 1.43 2.54
N LYS A 48 9.02 0.97 1.29
CA LYS A 48 10.00 1.21 0.22
C LYS A 48 10.14 2.69 -0.14
N GLN A 49 9.03 3.42 -0.21
CA GLN A 49 9.07 4.87 -0.48
C GLN A 49 9.74 5.64 0.66
N ASP A 50 9.47 5.27 1.92
CA ASP A 50 10.08 5.90 3.09
C ASP A 50 11.59 5.61 3.17
N GLY A 51 12.02 4.39 2.85
CA GLY A 51 13.44 4.03 2.74
C GLY A 51 14.15 4.81 1.64
N ALA A 52 13.57 4.85 0.42
CA ALA A 52 14.13 5.60 -0.70
C ALA A 52 14.26 7.10 -0.41
N LYS A 53 13.34 7.67 0.38
CA LYS A 53 13.40 9.07 0.81
C LYS A 53 14.54 9.33 1.82
N GLN A 54 14.84 8.37 2.69
CA GLN A 54 15.95 8.48 3.65
C GLN A 54 17.31 8.30 2.97
N ASP A 55 17.43 7.39 2.01
CA ASP A 55 18.68 7.21 1.26
C ASP A 55 19.03 8.44 0.41
N GLY A 56 18.03 9.09 -0.19
CA GLY A 56 18.21 10.35 -0.92
C GLY A 56 18.62 11.53 -0.02
N ALA A 57 18.26 11.49 1.28
CA ALA A 57 18.64 12.54 2.23
C ALA A 57 20.06 12.34 2.81
N LYS A 58 20.52 11.09 2.96
CA LYS A 58 21.86 10.79 3.50
C LYS A 58 23.02 11.07 2.53
N GLN A 59 22.75 11.20 1.24
CA GLN A 59 23.78 11.50 0.23
C GLN A 59 24.06 13.01 0.08
N ALA A 60 23.41 13.87 0.86
CA ALA A 60 23.51 15.33 0.75
C ALA A 60 24.49 15.98 1.74
N GLU A 61 25.23 15.22 2.55
CA GLU A 61 26.23 15.76 3.48
C GLU A 61 27.64 15.56 2.90
N PRO A 62 28.34 16.61 2.45
CA PRO A 62 29.71 16.48 1.99
C PRO A 62 30.61 16.14 3.20
N PRO A 63 31.61 15.25 3.05
CA PRO A 63 32.61 15.03 4.08
C PRO A 63 33.31 16.36 4.37
N GLN A 64 33.21 16.82 5.61
CA GLN A 64 33.97 17.97 6.10
C GLN A 64 35.39 17.47 6.38
N ASP A 65 36.35 17.91 5.57
CA ASP A 65 37.80 17.79 5.80
C ASP A 65 38.28 18.95 6.68
#